data_AF-A0A0R3TFF1-F1
#
_entry.id   AF-A0A0R3TFF1-F1
#
_cell.length_a   1.000
_cell.length_b   1.000
_cell.length_c   1.000
_cell.angle_alpha   90.00
_cell.angle_beta   90.00
_cell.angle_gamma   90.00
#
_symmetry.space_group_name_H-M   'P 1'
#
loop_
_entity.id
_entity.type
_entity.pdbx_description
1 polymer ?
#
loop_
_entity_poly.entity_id
_entity_poly.type
_entity_poly.pdbx_seq_one_letter_code
_entity_poly.pdbx_strand_id
1 'polypeptide(L)'
;MIRCAKKTIPHGKTKQYRVFWSEHLEKLKRKRDALRNTADQTGRTEDVQVWRRQDALRKTADQTGRTLIRLEERKTYKSGGDNQLS
;
A
#
# COMPACT_ATOMS: atom_id res chain seq x y z
N MET A 1 36.32 30.28 8.69
CA MET A 1 34.88 30.63 8.59
C MET A 1 34.34 30.05 7.29
N ILE A 2 33.78 28.84 7.32
CA ILE A 2 33.35 28.12 6.11
C ILE A 2 31.94 28.57 5.74
N ARG A 3 31.82 29.44 4.73
CA ARG A 3 30.55 29.70 4.04
C ARG A 3 30.40 28.72 2.88
N CYS A 4 29.37 27.89 2.99
CA CYS A 4 28.59 27.31 1.87
C CYS A 4 29.17 26.10 1.10
N ALA A 5 28.59 24.92 1.36
CA ALA A 5 28.35 23.87 0.36
C ALA A 5 26.86 23.43 0.28
N LYS A 6 26.01 23.94 1.17
CA LYS A 6 24.59 23.57 1.27
C LYS A 6 23.71 24.14 0.15
N LYS A 7 24.17 25.17 -0.56
CA LYS A 7 23.40 25.86 -1.62
C LYS A 7 23.38 25.09 -2.95
N THR A 8 24.28 24.13 -3.14
CA THR A 8 24.45 23.39 -4.41
C THR A 8 23.91 21.96 -4.35
N ILE A 9 23.37 21.53 -3.21
CA ILE A 9 22.73 20.22 -3.10
C ILE A 9 21.34 20.33 -3.73
N PRO A 10 21.06 19.68 -4.88
CA PRO A 10 19.72 19.67 -5.42
C PRO A 10 18.82 18.97 -4.39
N HIS A 11 17.89 19.73 -3.81
CA HIS A 11 16.86 19.16 -2.95
C HIS A 11 15.95 18.30 -3.85
N GLY A 12 16.11 16.98 -3.77
CA GLY A 12 15.23 16.04 -4.44
C GLY A 12 13.77 16.26 -4.01
N LYS A 13 12.82 15.83 -4.85
CA LYS A 13 11.39 15.95 -4.51
C LYS A 13 11.10 15.13 -3.25
N THR A 14 10.58 15.80 -2.21
CA THR A 14 10.08 15.13 -1.01
C THR A 14 8.89 14.25 -1.41
N LYS A 15 9.08 12.93 -1.38
CA LYS A 15 7.98 11.99 -1.58
C LYS A 15 7.06 12.04 -0.36
N GLN A 16 5.82 12.45 -0.56
CA GLN A 16 4.78 12.27 0.44
C GLN A 16 4.32 10.81 0.39
N TYR A 17 4.76 10.01 1.35
CA TYR A 17 4.29 8.63 1.48
C TYR A 17 2.84 8.65 1.95
N ARG A 18 1.92 8.18 1.10
CA ARG A 18 0.52 8.00 1.49
C ARG A 18 0.32 6.63 2.12
N VAL A 19 -0.30 6.63 3.29
CA VAL A 19 -0.58 5.41 4.05
C VAL A 19 -1.75 4.68 3.38
N PHE A 20 -1.51 3.43 2.97
CA PHE A 20 -2.47 2.58 2.25
C PHE A 20 -3.48 1.85 3.18
N TRP A 21 -3.38 2.05 4.49
CA TRP A 21 -4.24 1.36 5.45
C TRP A 21 -5.68 1.86 5.38
N SER A 22 -6.59 1.01 4.92
CA SER A 22 -8.03 1.26 4.93
C SER A 22 -8.73 0.41 6.01
N GLU A 23 -9.84 0.92 6.54
CA GLU A 23 -10.69 0.18 7.49
C GLU A 23 -11.14 -1.17 6.91
N HIS A 24 -11.38 -1.21 5.60
CA HIS A 24 -11.72 -2.44 4.88
C HIS A 24 -10.62 -3.50 4.99
N LEU A 25 -9.36 -3.10 4.77
CA LEU A 25 -8.22 -4.01 4.88
C LEU A 25 -8.02 -4.51 6.31
N GLU A 26 -8.24 -3.64 7.30
CA GLU A 26 -8.19 -4.01 8.71
C GLU A 26 -9.26 -5.06 9.07
N LYS A 27 -10.51 -4.86 8.61
CA LYS A 27 -11.60 -5.84 8.78
C LYS A 27 -11.24 -7.19 8.16
N LEU A 28 -10.64 -7.21 6.96
CA LEU A 28 -10.19 -8.45 6.32
C LEU A 28 -9.08 -9.14 7.11
N LYS A 29 -8.14 -8.38 7.70
CA LYS A 29 -7.07 -8.92 8.56
C LYS A 29 -7.63 -9.56 9.81
N ARG A 30 -8.52 -8.86 10.54
CA ARG A 30 -9.18 -9.40 11.74
C ARG A 30 -9.93 -10.70 11.45
N LYS A 31 -10.70 -10.75 10.36
CA LYS A 31 -11.40 -11.98 9.94
C LYS A 31 -10.45 -13.14 9.63
N ARG A 32 -9.35 -12.87 8.91
CA ARG A 32 -8.33 -13.88 8.59
C ARG A 32 -7.65 -14.41 9.85
N ASP A 33 -7.34 -13.53 10.80
CA ASP A 33 -6.71 -13.93 12.06
C ASP A 33 -7.65 -14.77 12.94
N ALA A 34 -8.94 -14.41 13.02
CA ALA A 34 -9.93 -15.23 13.71
C ALA A 34 -10.03 -16.63 13.09
N LEU A 35 -10.16 -16.73 11.77
CA LEU A 35 -10.24 -18.00 11.05
C LEU A 35 -8.96 -18.85 11.19
N ARG A 36 -7.79 -18.20 11.22
CA ARG A 36 -6.52 -18.90 11.47
C ARG A 36 -6.54 -19.54 12.86
N ASN A 37 -6.90 -18.77 13.87
CA ASN A 37 -6.94 -19.27 15.25
C ASN A 37 -7.92 -20.44 15.39
N THR A 38 -9.08 -20.37 14.72
CA THR A 38 -10.03 -21.49 14.68
C THR A 38 -9.44 -22.70 13.97
N ALA A 39 -8.80 -22.53 12.82
CA ALA A 39 -8.18 -23.64 12.08
C ALA A 39 -7.05 -24.32 12.88
N ASP A 40 -6.22 -23.52 13.57
CA ASP A 40 -5.12 -24.00 14.42
C ASP A 40 -5.65 -24.76 15.64
N GLN A 41 -6.81 -24.35 16.20
CA GLN A 41 -7.43 -25.02 17.34
C GLN A 41 -8.14 -26.32 16.95
N THR A 42 -8.92 -26.32 15.88
CA THR A 42 -9.77 -27.45 15.51
C THR A 42 -9.01 -28.51 14.71
N GLY A 43 -7.96 -28.12 13.98
CA GLY A 43 -7.18 -29.02 13.10
C GLY A 43 -7.97 -29.57 11.92
N ARG A 44 -9.21 -29.11 11.67
CA ARG A 44 -10.04 -29.55 10.55
C ARG A 44 -9.56 -28.95 9.24
N THR A 45 -9.52 -29.78 8.21
CA THR A 45 -9.17 -29.35 6.85
C THR A 45 -10.15 -28.34 6.27
N GLU A 46 -11.43 -28.41 6.66
CA GLU A 46 -12.47 -27.44 6.28
C GLU A 46 -12.14 -26.03 6.78
N ASP A 47 -11.78 -25.89 8.06
CA ASP A 47 -11.41 -24.61 8.66
C ASP A 47 -10.16 -24.02 7.98
N VAL A 48 -9.19 -24.87 7.62
CA VAL A 48 -8.02 -24.47 6.84
C VAL A 48 -8.41 -23.97 5.45
N GLN A 49 -9.37 -24.61 4.77
CA GLN A 49 -9.85 -24.13 3.47
C GLN A 49 -10.52 -22.76 3.59
N VAL A 50 -11.36 -22.55 4.61
CA VAL A 50 -12.03 -21.26 4.86
C VAL A 50 -11.00 -20.18 5.15
N TRP A 51 -10.00 -20.46 5.97
CA TRP A 51 -8.89 -19.54 6.24
C TRP A 51 -8.12 -19.19 4.95
N ARG A 52 -7.79 -20.17 4.11
CA ARG A 52 -7.07 -19.92 2.85
C ARG A 52 -7.87 -19.07 1.86
N ARG A 53 -9.18 -19.29 1.76
CA ARG A 53 -10.07 -18.43 0.94
C ARG A 53 -10.05 -16.98 1.44
N GLN A 54 -10.12 -16.78 2.75
CA GLN A 54 -10.06 -15.44 3.35
C GLN A 54 -8.69 -14.77 3.15
N ASP A 55 -7.58 -15.51 3.26
CA ASP A 55 -6.24 -14.96 3.00
C ASP A 55 -6.06 -14.54 1.54
N ALA A 56 -6.62 -15.30 0.59
CA ALA A 56 -6.62 -14.92 -0.83
C ALA A 56 -7.35 -13.58 -1.06
N LEU A 57 -8.52 -13.38 -0.45
CA LEU A 57 -9.26 -12.11 -0.53
C LEU A 57 -8.43 -10.94 -0.01
N ARG A 58 -7.74 -11.13 1.12
CA ARG A 58 -6.85 -10.11 1.70
C ARG A 58 -5.69 -9.76 0.78
N LYS A 59 -5.05 -10.76 0.17
CA LYS A 59 -3.93 -10.54 -0.78
C LYS A 59 -4.39 -9.76 -2.01
N THR A 60 -5.58 -10.06 -2.53
CA THR A 60 -6.17 -9.31 -3.64
C THR A 60 -6.41 -7.86 -3.25
N ALA A 61 -7.00 -7.61 -2.07
CA ALA A 61 -7.22 -6.23 -1.57
C ALA A 61 -5.91 -5.45 -1.39
N ASP A 62 -4.88 -6.08 -0.82
CA ASP A 62 -3.53 -5.51 -0.68
C ASP A 62 -2.96 -5.11 -2.05
N GLN A 63 -3.06 -5.99 -3.04
CA GLN A 63 -2.52 -5.76 -4.37
C GLN A 63 -3.29 -4.67 -5.15
N THR A 64 -4.61 -4.68 -5.08
CA THR A 64 -5.47 -3.68 -5.73
C THR A 64 -5.10 -2.29 -5.27
N GLY A 65 -4.98 -2.07 -3.97
CA GLY A 65 -4.75 -0.74 -3.48
C GLY A 65 -3.29 -0.25 -3.61
N ARG A 66 -2.30 -1.16 -3.63
CA ARG A 66 -0.94 -0.84 -4.14
C ARG A 66 -0.97 -0.39 -5.60
N THR A 67 -1.81 -1.02 -6.42
CA THR A 67 -1.97 -0.67 -7.83
C THR A 67 -2.63 0.70 -7.99
N LEU A 68 -3.65 1.01 -7.19
CA LEU A 68 -4.31 2.33 -7.20
C LEU A 68 -3.32 3.46 -6.85
N ILE A 69 -2.51 3.29 -5.82
CA ILE A 69 -1.48 4.28 -5.45
C ILE A 69 -0.51 4.50 -6.62
N ARG A 70 -0.04 3.44 -7.25
CA ARG A 70 0.87 3.53 -8.41
C ARG A 70 0.22 4.24 -9.61
N LEU A 71 -1.07 4.00 -9.86
CA LEU A 71 -1.80 4.69 -10.93
C LEU A 71 -1.96 6.18 -10.63
N GLU A 72 -2.21 6.54 -9.38
CA GLU A 72 -2.30 7.93 -8.92
C GLU A 72 -0.95 8.66 -9.06
N GLU A 73 0.15 8.02 -8.66
CA GLU A 73 1.52 8.54 -8.87
C GLU A 73 1.87 8.74 -10.35
N ARG A 74 1.39 7.85 -11.23
CA ARG A 74 1.59 8.01 -12.69
C ARG A 74 0.82 9.20 -13.26
N LYS A 75 -0.36 9.52 -12.72
CA LYS A 75 -1.14 10.70 -13.13
C LYS A 75 -0.45 12.00 -12.72
N THR A 76 0.08 12.06 -11.49
CA THR A 76 0.77 13.26 -10.99
C THR A 76 2.10 13.53 -11.70
N TYR A 77 2.76 12.48 -12.23
CA TYR A 77 3.99 12.65 -13.04
C TYR A 77 3.76 13.24 -14.44
N LYS A 78 2.57 13.08 -15.04
CA LYS A 78 2.31 13.55 -16.41
C LYS A 78 1.76 14.99 -16.50
N SER A 79 1.31 15.59 -15.40
CA SER A 79 0.75 16.95 -15.40
C SER A 79 1.80 18.08 -15.35
N GLY A 80 3.07 17.78 -15.63
CA GLY A 80 4.22 18.70 -15.49
C GLY A 80 4.79 19.28 -16.80
N GLY A 81 4.12 19.09 -17.93
CA GLY A 81 4.22 19.95 -19.12
C GLY A 81 2.77 20.27 -19.45
N ASP A 82 2.32 21.51 -19.51
CA ASP A 82 2.80 22.54 -20.43
C ASP A 82 2.72 23.91 -19.75
N ASN A 83 3.88 24.55 -19.57
CA ASN A 83 3.98 26.00 -19.37
C ASN A 83 5.33 26.42 -19.98
N GLN A 84 5.41 26.31 -21.30
CA GLN A 84 6.40 27.07 -22.07
C GLN A 84 5.69 28.26 -22.69
N LEU A 85 5.99 29.41 -22.10
CA LEU A 85 6.10 30.75 -22.69
C LEU A 85 5.48 30.93 -24.09
N SER A 86 4.43 31.74 -24.15
CA SER A 86 4.28 32.72 -25.24
C SER A 86 3.65 33.99 -24.71
#